data_AF-A0AB73R5W0-F1
#
_entry.id   AF-A0AB73R5W0-F1
#
_cell.length_a   1.000
_cell.length_b   1.000
_cell.length_c   1.000
_cell.angle_alpha   90.00
_cell.angle_beta   90.00
_cell.angle_gamma   90.00
#
_symmetry.space_group_name_H-M   'P 1'
#
loop_
_entity.id
_entity.type
_entity.pdbx_description
1 polymer ?
#
loop_
_entity_poly.entity_id
_entity_poly.type
_entity_poly.pdbx_seq_one_letter_code
_entity_poly.pdbx_strand_id
1 'polypeptide(L)'
;MLYAPSIGQWWNDQSVELVEIDGDVFALNSHEWNGESYNKSWKCIGELHTDASNELYDITPIFELDVEDDPIIVGYNMRVI
;
A
#
# COMPACT_ATOMS: atom_id res chain seq x y z
N MET A 1 -5.37 14.68 10.66
CA MET A 1 -6.02 13.46 10.16
C MET A 1 -4.96 12.72 9.38
N LEU A 2 -4.40 11.65 9.94
CA LEU A 2 -3.49 10.76 9.22
C LEU A 2 -4.40 9.78 8.47
N TYR A 3 -4.86 10.18 7.29
CA TYR A 3 -5.32 9.21 6.30
C TYR A 3 -4.07 8.81 5.54
N ALA A 4 -3.78 7.52 5.42
CA ALA A 4 -2.84 7.06 4.40
C ALA A 4 -3.64 6.98 3.10
N PRO A 5 -3.64 8.02 2.26
CA PRO A 5 -4.60 8.13 1.19
C PRO A 5 -4.18 7.19 0.06
N SER A 6 -5.15 6.46 -0.49
CA SER A 6 -5.05 5.93 -1.84
C SER A 6 -4.64 7.05 -2.79
N ILE A 7 -3.58 6.86 -3.56
CA ILE A 7 -3.13 7.84 -4.55
C ILE A 7 -3.41 7.40 -5.99
N GLY A 8 -3.98 6.21 -6.18
CA GLY A 8 -4.35 5.69 -7.48
C GLY A 8 -4.32 4.17 -7.54
N GLN A 9 -4.22 3.66 -8.76
CA GLN A 9 -4.19 2.23 -9.05
C GLN A 9 -3.02 1.92 -9.98
N TRP A 10 -2.49 0.71 -9.87
CA TRP A 10 -1.42 0.25 -10.75
C TRP A 10 -1.88 0.25 -12.21
N TRP A 11 -1.04 0.78 -13.09
CA TRP A 11 -1.41 1.04 -14.49
C TRP A 11 -1.83 -0.23 -15.25
N ASN A 12 -1.22 -1.37 -14.91
CA ASN A 12 -1.48 -2.65 -15.58
C ASN A 12 -2.58 -3.47 -14.88
N ASP A 13 -2.94 -3.12 -13.65
CA ASP A 13 -3.93 -3.84 -12.86
C ASP A 13 -4.66 -2.89 -11.91
N GLN A 14 -5.90 -2.56 -12.25
CA GLN A 14 -6.72 -1.62 -11.48
C GLN A 14 -7.20 -2.18 -10.13
N SER A 15 -6.99 -3.47 -9.86
CA SER A 15 -7.25 -4.07 -8.55
C SER A 15 -6.12 -3.84 -7.54
N VAL A 16 -4.95 -3.37 -8.01
CA VAL A 16 -3.77 -3.08 -7.20
C VAL A 16 -3.77 -1.60 -6.86
N GLU A 17 -3.97 -1.29 -5.58
CA GLU A 17 -4.02 0.08 -5.06
C GLU A 17 -2.61 0.65 -4.86
N LEU A 18 -2.45 1.95 -5.09
CA LEU A 18 -1.21 2.69 -4.82
C LEU A 18 -1.34 3.53 -3.56
N VAL A 19 -0.33 3.47 -2.71
CA VAL A 19 -0.27 4.21 -1.45
C VAL A 19 1.06 4.94 -1.32
N GLU A 20 1.05 6.09 -0.66
CA GLU A 20 2.26 6.83 -0.29
C GLU A 20 2.67 6.47 1.15
N ILE A 21 3.90 6.00 1.31
CA ILE A 21 4.50 5.64 2.60
C ILE A 21 5.87 6.33 2.68
N ASP A 22 6.04 7.21 3.66
CA ASP A 22 7.27 7.99 3.88
C ASP A 22 7.80 8.74 2.63
N GLY A 23 6.89 9.22 1.77
CA GLY A 23 7.20 9.96 0.55
C GLY A 23 7.53 9.10 -0.67
N ASP A 24 7.50 7.78 -0.51
CA ASP A 24 7.65 6.80 -1.58
C ASP A 24 6.29 6.15 -1.93
N VAL A 25 6.11 5.77 -3.20
CA VAL A 25 4.88 5.13 -3.66
C VAL A 25 5.05 3.62 -3.71
N PHE A 26 4.07 2.90 -3.18
CA PHE A 26 4.03 1.43 -3.18
C PHE A 26 2.73 0.92 -3.78
N ALA A 27 2.82 -0.19 -4.49
CA ALA A 27 1.68 -0.94 -4.99
C ALA A 27 1.32 -2.07 -4.01
N LEU A 28 0.09 -2.07 -3.53
CA LEU A 28 -0.45 -3.10 -2.64
C LEU A 28 -0.89 -4.31 -3.47
N ASN A 29 -0.12 -5.40 -3.41
CA ASN A 29 -0.42 -6.61 -4.17
C ASN A 29 -1.68 -7.31 -3.64
N SER A 30 -2.84 -6.91 -4.17
CA SER A 30 -4.16 -7.38 -3.74
C SER A 30 -4.36 -8.89 -3.95
N HIS A 31 -3.61 -9.50 -4.87
CA HIS A 31 -3.63 -10.96 -5.12
C HIS A 31 -2.94 -11.77 -4.02
N GLU A 32 -2.10 -11.13 -3.21
CA GLU A 32 -1.30 -11.75 -2.13
C GLU A 32 -1.70 -11.21 -0.74
N TRP A 33 -2.93 -10.71 -0.61
CA TRP A 33 -3.53 -10.38 0.68
C TRP A 33 -3.86 -11.66 1.47
N ASN A 34 -3.30 -11.79 2.67
CA ASN A 34 -3.51 -12.97 3.52
C ASN A 34 -4.54 -12.77 4.65
N GLY A 35 -5.18 -11.60 4.73
CA GLY A 35 -6.07 -11.21 5.83
C GLY A 35 -5.42 -10.23 6.83
N GLU A 36 -4.10 -10.05 6.77
CA GLU A 36 -3.35 -9.16 7.67
C GLU A 36 -2.36 -8.25 6.91
N SER A 37 -1.72 -8.77 5.86
CA SER A 37 -0.69 -8.08 5.08
C SER A 37 -0.84 -8.32 3.57
N TYR A 38 -0.45 -7.32 2.79
CA TYR A 38 -0.25 -7.41 1.34
C TYR A 38 1.17 -7.90 1.09
N ASN A 39 1.32 -9.19 0.81
CA ASN A 39 2.63 -9.80 0.64
C ASN A 39 3.18 -9.54 -0.76
N LYS A 40 4.50 -9.53 -0.91
CA LYS A 40 5.16 -9.30 -2.22
C LYS A 40 4.65 -8.05 -2.95
N SER A 41 4.39 -6.99 -2.18
CA SER A 41 4.15 -5.64 -2.69
C SER A 41 5.46 -5.06 -3.21
N TRP A 42 5.39 -4.01 -4.04
CA TRP A 42 6.59 -3.40 -4.64
C TRP A 42 6.55 -1.89 -4.59
N LYS A 43 7.73 -1.26 -4.55
CA LYS A 43 7.86 0.18 -4.70
C LYS A 43 7.63 0.55 -6.17
N CYS A 44 6.83 1.57 -6.42
CA CYS A 44 6.62 2.11 -7.75
C CYS A 44 7.71 3.14 -8.06
N ILE A 45 8.45 2.89 -9.13
CA ILE A 45 9.57 3.71 -9.59
C ILE A 45 9.33 4.15 -11.04
N GLY A 46 10.28 4.90 -11.60
CA GLY A 46 10.19 5.41 -12.96
C GLY A 46 9.25 6.60 -13.11
N GLU A 47 9.05 7.03 -14.36
CA GLU A 47 8.13 8.12 -14.67
C GLU A 47 6.68 7.66 -14.42
N LEU A 48 5.86 8.52 -13.80
CA LEU A 48 4.44 8.24 -13.53
C LEU A 48 4.15 6.95 -12.71
N HIS A 49 5.13 6.43 -11.96
CA HIS A 49 4.97 5.22 -11.14
C HIS A 49 4.60 3.97 -11.96
N THR A 50 5.13 3.81 -13.17
CA THR A 50 4.81 2.65 -14.02
C THR A 50 5.77 1.48 -13.90
N ASP A 51 6.92 1.66 -13.26
CA ASP A 51 7.92 0.60 -13.08
C ASP A 51 7.90 0.04 -11.65
N ALA A 52 8.26 -1.22 -11.48
CA ALA A 52 8.33 -1.88 -10.19
C ALA A 52 9.80 -2.01 -9.73
N SER A 53 10.05 -1.81 -8.44
CA SER A 53 11.33 -2.18 -7.81
C SER A 53 11.57 -3.69 -7.89
N ASN A 54 12.84 -4.09 -7.74
CA ASN A 54 13.18 -5.50 -7.58
C ASN A 54 12.95 -5.99 -6.15
N GLU A 55 13.05 -5.09 -5.18
CA GLU A 55 12.74 -5.35 -3.78
C GLU A 55 11.24 -5.58 -3.61
N LEU A 56 10.92 -6.58 -2.77
CA LEU A 56 9.56 -6.92 -2.39
C LEU A 56 9.33 -6.59 -0.92
N TYR A 57 8.09 -6.25 -0.61
CA TYR A 57 7.68 -5.78 0.70
C TYR A 57 6.43 -6.53 1.15
N ASP A 58 6.41 -6.91 2.42
CA ASP A 58 5.17 -7.18 3.13
C ASP A 58 4.68 -5.87 3.73
N ILE A 59 3.47 -5.44 3.35
CA ILE A 59 2.87 -4.18 3.79
C ILE A 59 1.62 -4.47 4.62
N THR A 60 1.63 -4.06 5.88
CA THR A 60 0.56 -4.31 6.86
C THR A 60 -0.14 -2.99 7.20
N PRO A 61 -1.44 -2.84 6.92
CA PRO A 61 -2.18 -1.65 7.32
C PRO A 61 -2.24 -1.49 8.84
N ILE A 62 -2.19 -0.24 9.31
CA ILE A 62 -2.39 0.13 10.70
C ILE A 62 -3.78 0.76 10.81
N PHE A 63 -4.62 0.21 11.68
CA PHE A 63 -5.98 0.67 11.88
C PHE A 63 -6.15 1.41 13.20
N GLU A 64 -6.96 2.47 13.17
CA GLU A 64 -7.53 3.12 14.36
C GLU A 64 -9.05 3.20 14.20
N LEU A 65 -9.77 3.45 15.30
CA LEU A 65 -11.22 3.70 15.24
C LEU A 65 -11.45 5.21 15.04
N ASP A 66 -12.38 5.57 14.16
CA ASP A 66 -12.82 6.94 14.00
C ASP A 66 -13.86 7.34 15.07
N VAL A 67 -14.53 8.48 14.88
CA VAL A 67 -15.52 9.01 15.83
C VAL A 67 -16.83 8.22 15.87
N GLU A 68 -17.07 7.34 14.90
CA GLU A 68 -18.23 6.44 14.82
C GLU A 68 -17.89 5.01 15.23
N ASP A 69 -16.70 4.79 15.83
CA ASP A 69 -16.14 3.48 16.17
C ASP A 69 -15.87 2.57 14.94
N ASP A 70 -15.73 3.16 13.73
CA ASP A 70 -15.40 2.43 12.50
C ASP A 70 -13.88 2.36 12.27
N PRO A 71 -13.34 1.21 11.83
CA PRO A 71 -11.91 1.07 11.58
C PRO A 71 -11.48 1.82 10.31
N ILE A 72 -10.48 2.71 10.47
CA ILE A 72 -9.85 3.47 9.39
C ILE A 72 -8.36 3.16 9.31
N ILE A 73 -7.81 3.16 8.09
CA ILE A 73 -6.36 3.00 7.88
C ILE A 73 -5.66 4.33 8.15
N VAL A 74 -4.74 4.35 9.12
CA VAL A 74 -3.96 5.53 9.50
C VAL A 74 -2.50 5.46 9.07
N GLY A 75 -2.05 4.31 8.57
CA GLY A 75 -0.68 4.10 8.15
C GLY A 75 -0.41 2.66 7.72
N TYR A 76 0.87 2.37 7.46
CA TYR A 76 1.34 1.06 7.06
C TYR A 76 2.66 0.74 7.77
N ASN A 77 2.80 -0.49 8.26
CA ASN A 77 4.09 -1.07 8.60
C ASN A 77 4.63 -1.81 7.38
N MET A 78 5.93 -1.70 7.14
CA MET A 78 6.58 -2.38 6.01
C MET A 78 7.74 -3.25 6.45
N ARG A 79 7.92 -4.37 5.76
CA ARG A 79 9.06 -5.25 5.90
C ARG A 79 9.57 -5.69 4.52
N VAL A 80 10.86 -5.50 4.26
CA VAL A 80 11.51 -6.03 3.05
C VAL A 80 11.64 -7.56 3.16
N ILE A 81 11.39 -8.28 2.05
CA ILE A 81 11.47 -9.75 1.95
C ILE A 81 12.36 -10.23 0.82
#